data_AF-A0A3D5R6Y2-F1
#
_entry.id   AF-A0A3D5R6Y2-F1
#
_cell.length_a   1.000
_cell.length_b   1.000
_cell.length_c   1.000
_cell.angle_alpha   90.00
_cell.angle_beta   90.00
_cell.angle_gamma   90.00
#
_symmetry.space_group_name_H-M   'P 1'
#
loop_
_entity.id
_entity.type
_entity.pdbx_description
1 polymer ?
#
loop_
_entity_poly.entity_id
_entity_poly.type
_entity_poly.pdbx_seq_one_letter_code
_entity_poly.pdbx_strand_id
1 'polypeptide(L)'
;TQERVKKLFIDILDYTYLGDWTDRTTNSNVEKQLLEKYLERQNYSQYLVKKAVDEIEILGKDNSRSIYDINKDIYTFLRYGTQIEEEHGEHKKTVKYINWDKPEENDFYIAEEVSIEDEHKKRPDLVLYINGIALGVIELKRSTVSVNKGIRQNIAN
;
A
#
# COMPACT_ATOMS: atom_id res chain seq x y z
N THR A 1 18.65 14.76 -3.81
CA THR A 1 17.23 15.14 -3.62
C THR A 1 16.46 14.02 -2.96
N GLN A 2 16.53 12.78 -3.47
CA GLN A 2 15.94 11.59 -2.86
C GLN A 2 16.33 11.37 -1.41
N GLU A 3 17.63 11.39 -1.10
CA GLU A 3 18.12 11.33 0.29
C GLU A 3 17.48 12.35 1.24
N ARG A 4 17.19 13.56 0.75
CA ARG A 4 16.55 14.59 1.59
C ARG A 4 15.08 14.28 1.85
N VAL A 5 14.37 13.76 0.84
CA VAL A 5 12.97 13.35 0.97
C VAL A 5 12.88 12.13 1.89
N LYS A 6 13.75 11.14 1.71
CA LYS A 6 13.85 9.99 2.61
C LYS A 6 14.07 10.41 4.06
N LYS A 7 15.08 11.27 4.32
CA LYS A 7 15.34 11.79 5.67
C LYS A 7 14.14 12.54 6.26
N LEU A 8 13.38 13.28 5.46
CA LEU A 8 12.13 13.90 5.92
C LEU A 8 11.14 12.83 6.41
N PHE A 9 10.91 11.76 5.65
CA PHE A 9 9.99 10.71 6.05
C PHE A 9 10.46 9.95 7.29
N ILE A 10 11.75 9.60 7.37
CA ILE A 10 12.30 8.81 8.47
C ILE A 10 12.50 9.67 9.72
N ASP A 11 13.25 10.77 9.61
CA ASP A 11 13.75 11.51 10.77
C ASP A 11 12.72 12.49 11.35
N ILE A 12 11.72 12.91 10.55
CA ILE A 12 10.74 13.94 10.96
C ILE A 12 9.32 13.37 11.02
N LEU A 13 8.93 12.54 10.04
CA LEU A 13 7.57 11.98 9.97
C LEU A 13 7.46 10.57 10.59
N ASP A 14 8.56 10.03 11.11
CA ASP A 14 8.62 8.73 11.81
C ASP A 14 8.18 7.52 10.96
N TYR A 15 8.44 7.56 9.66
CA TYR A 15 8.20 6.42 8.78
C TYR A 15 9.28 5.37 8.98
N THR A 16 8.86 4.10 9.04
CA THR A 16 9.79 2.98 9.04
C THR A 16 10.33 2.74 7.63
N TYR A 17 11.65 2.76 7.49
CA TYR A 17 12.31 2.45 6.22
C TYR A 17 12.39 0.94 5.99
N LEU A 18 11.84 0.47 4.86
CA LEU A 18 11.80 -0.95 4.49
C LEU A 18 13.00 -1.41 3.66
N GLY A 19 13.90 -0.49 3.33
CA GLY A 19 15.07 -0.77 2.50
C GLY A 19 14.91 -0.37 1.05
N ASP A 20 15.98 -0.65 0.30
CA ASP A 20 16.06 -0.49 -1.13
C ASP A 20 15.67 -1.83 -1.77
N TRP A 21 14.62 -1.81 -2.59
CA TRP A 21 14.05 -3.00 -3.21
C TRP A 21 14.46 -3.15 -4.67
N THR A 22 15.63 -2.62 -5.03
CA THR A 22 16.17 -2.71 -6.37
C THR A 22 16.20 -4.10 -6.96
N ASP A 23 16.82 -5.01 -6.22
CA ASP A 23 17.03 -6.37 -6.66
C ASP A 23 15.93 -7.31 -6.15
N ARG A 24 14.88 -6.76 -5.51
CA ARG A 24 13.76 -7.56 -5.03
C ARG A 24 12.89 -7.95 -6.21
N THR A 25 12.74 -9.26 -6.42
CA THR A 25 11.94 -9.85 -7.49
C THR A 25 10.47 -10.07 -7.11
N THR A 26 10.13 -9.97 -5.83
CA THR A 26 8.79 -10.27 -5.29
C THR A 26 8.18 -9.04 -4.62
N ASN A 27 7.92 -8.00 -5.42
CA ASN A 27 7.23 -6.80 -4.95
C ASN A 27 5.71 -6.95 -5.06
N SER A 28 4.99 -6.32 -4.12
CA SER A 28 3.54 -6.39 -4.04
C SER A 28 2.98 -5.04 -3.62
N ASN A 29 1.75 -4.74 -4.04
CA ASN A 29 0.97 -3.62 -3.52
C ASN A 29 0.50 -3.87 -2.07
N VAL A 30 0.54 -5.12 -1.61
CA VAL A 30 0.22 -5.52 -0.24
C VAL A 30 1.38 -6.35 0.33
N GLU A 31 2.06 -5.79 1.33
CA GLU A 31 3.07 -6.48 2.14
C GLU A 31 2.38 -7.24 3.28
N LYS A 32 2.03 -8.50 3.02
CA LYS A 32 1.15 -9.32 3.88
C LYS A 32 1.56 -9.29 5.35
N GLN A 33 2.84 -9.52 5.64
CA GLN A 33 3.33 -9.61 7.02
C GLN A 33 3.13 -8.30 7.80
N LEU A 34 3.24 -7.15 7.13
CA LEU A 34 3.02 -5.85 7.75
C LEU A 34 1.52 -5.61 8.01
N LEU A 35 0.67 -6.03 7.07
CA LEU A 35 -0.78 -5.93 7.23
C LEU A 35 -1.33 -6.88 8.30
N GLU A 36 -0.86 -8.13 8.31
CA GLU A 36 -1.18 -9.12 9.35
C GLU A 36 -0.82 -8.58 10.74
N LYS A 37 0.43 -8.09 10.90
CA LYS A 37 0.89 -7.49 12.16
C LYS A 37 0.00 -6.34 12.64
N TYR A 38 -0.39 -5.45 11.74
CA TYR A 38 -1.28 -4.34 12.08
C TYR A 38 -2.66 -4.85 12.51
N LEU A 39 -3.27 -5.76 11.74
CA LEU A 39 -4.62 -6.27 12.02
C LEU A 39 -4.66 -7.10 13.31
N GLU A 40 -3.61 -7.87 13.60
CA GLU A 40 -3.44 -8.56 14.89
C GLU A 40 -3.39 -7.57 16.06
N ARG A 41 -2.66 -6.45 15.91
CA ARG A 41 -2.61 -5.38 16.91
C ARG A 41 -3.98 -4.73 17.16
N GLN A 42 -4.87 -4.76 16.17
CA GLN A 42 -6.27 -4.33 16.32
C GLN A 42 -7.17 -5.38 16.98
N ASN A 43 -6.62 -6.48 17.49
CA ASN A 43 -7.34 -7.59 18.14
C ASN A 43 -8.35 -8.32 17.22
N TYR A 44 -8.08 -8.37 15.90
CA TYR A 44 -8.79 -9.30 15.03
C TYR A 44 -8.29 -10.73 15.23
N SER A 45 -9.18 -11.71 15.09
CA SER A 45 -8.79 -13.12 15.17
C SER A 45 -7.92 -13.51 13.98
N GLN A 46 -7.06 -14.51 14.15
CA GLN A 46 -6.20 -15.04 13.07
C GLN A 46 -6.99 -15.39 11.80
N TYR A 47 -8.18 -15.96 11.97
CA TYR A 47 -9.09 -16.24 10.86
C TYR A 47 -9.47 -14.97 10.09
N LEU A 48 -9.92 -13.92 10.79
CA LEU A 48 -10.33 -12.66 10.17
C LEU A 48 -9.15 -11.92 9.52
N VAL A 49 -7.99 -11.93 10.18
CA VAL A 49 -6.75 -11.34 9.65
C VAL A 49 -6.41 -11.97 8.30
N LYS A 50 -6.32 -13.30 8.25
CA LYS A 50 -5.97 -14.02 7.03
C LYS A 50 -6.98 -13.79 5.91
N LYS A 51 -8.28 -13.84 6.23
CA LYS A 51 -9.34 -13.57 5.25
C LYS A 51 -9.28 -12.16 4.69
N ALA A 52 -9.06 -11.15 5.53
CA ALA A 52 -8.95 -9.76 5.09
C ALA A 52 -7.74 -9.56 4.16
N VAL A 53 -6.59 -10.12 4.53
CA VAL A 53 -5.37 -10.05 3.71
C VAL A 53 -5.58 -10.73 2.36
N ASP A 54 -6.18 -11.92 2.35
CA ASP A 54 -6.48 -12.65 1.12
C ASP A 54 -7.45 -11.86 0.21
N GLU A 55 -8.51 -11.25 0.76
CA GLU A 55 -9.50 -10.49 0.00
C GLU A 55 -8.91 -9.26 -0.69
N ILE A 56 -8.12 -8.46 0.03
CA ILE A 56 -7.50 -7.25 -0.56
C ILE A 56 -6.41 -7.62 -1.59
N GLU A 57 -5.69 -8.72 -1.41
CA GLU A 57 -4.71 -9.21 -2.38
C GLU A 57 -5.37 -9.74 -3.66
N ILE A 58 -6.43 -10.54 -3.52
CA ILE A 58 -7.19 -11.05 -4.66
C ILE A 58 -7.73 -9.88 -5.47
N LEU A 59 -8.30 -8.89 -4.79
CA LEU A 59 -8.82 -7.68 -5.42
C LEU A 59 -7.72 -6.90 -6.17
N GLY A 60 -6.54 -6.75 -5.55
CA GLY A 60 -5.41 -6.05 -6.16
C GLY A 60 -4.77 -6.77 -7.36
N LYS A 61 -5.02 -8.09 -7.51
CA LYS A 61 -4.49 -8.93 -8.60
C LYS A 61 -5.53 -9.22 -9.69
N ASP A 62 -6.73 -8.69 -9.57
CA ASP A 62 -7.83 -8.97 -10.49
C ASP A 62 -7.64 -8.23 -11.82
N ASN A 63 -7.13 -8.92 -12.83
CA ASN A 63 -6.94 -8.36 -14.17
C ASN A 63 -8.17 -8.50 -15.08
N SER A 64 -9.29 -9.01 -14.57
CA SER A 64 -10.50 -9.24 -15.37
C SER A 64 -11.43 -8.02 -15.46
N ARG A 65 -11.21 -7.02 -14.60
CA ARG A 65 -12.03 -5.81 -14.48
C ARG A 65 -11.24 -4.56 -14.85
N SER A 66 -11.94 -3.44 -14.99
CA SER A 66 -11.29 -2.16 -15.26
C SER A 66 -10.48 -1.70 -14.05
N ILE A 67 -9.35 -1.03 -14.30
CA ILE A 67 -8.51 -0.41 -13.26
C ILE A 67 -9.35 0.53 -12.38
N TYR A 68 -10.33 1.22 -12.95
CA TYR A 68 -11.23 2.09 -12.21
C TYR A 68 -12.09 1.32 -11.20
N ASP A 69 -12.71 0.21 -11.62
CA ASP A 69 -13.58 -0.58 -10.74
C ASP A 69 -12.78 -1.22 -9.60
N ILE A 70 -11.59 -1.75 -9.91
CA ILE A 70 -10.68 -2.31 -8.89
C ILE A 70 -10.29 -1.23 -7.89
N ASN A 71 -9.88 -0.05 -8.35
CA ASN A 71 -9.52 1.05 -7.45
C ASN A 71 -10.70 1.56 -6.63
N LYS A 72 -11.91 1.57 -7.19
CA LYS A 72 -13.13 1.93 -6.46
C LYS A 72 -13.43 0.94 -5.33
N ASP A 73 -13.24 -0.35 -5.58
CA ASP A 73 -13.44 -1.38 -4.56
C ASP A 73 -12.34 -1.36 -3.50
N ILE A 74 -11.08 -1.18 -3.90
CA ILE A 74 -9.95 -1.00 -2.97
C ILE A 74 -10.22 0.23 -2.09
N TYR A 75 -10.61 1.36 -2.69
CA TYR A 75 -10.99 2.54 -1.93
C TYR A 75 -12.13 2.25 -0.93
N THR A 76 -13.12 1.48 -1.34
CA THR A 76 -14.24 1.06 -0.47
C THR A 76 -13.73 0.22 0.70
N PHE A 77 -12.84 -0.75 0.45
CA PHE A 77 -12.20 -1.56 1.50
C PHE A 77 -11.40 -0.69 2.46
N LEU A 78 -10.56 0.20 1.93
CA LEU A 78 -9.75 1.10 2.75
C LEU A 78 -10.62 2.03 3.60
N ARG A 79 -11.69 2.59 3.04
CA ARG A 79 -12.53 3.60 3.70
C ARG A 79 -13.51 3.03 4.72
N TYR A 80 -14.08 1.87 4.43
CA TYR A 80 -15.19 1.29 5.20
C TYR A 80 -14.87 -0.07 5.82
N GLY A 81 -13.75 -0.69 5.44
CA GLY A 81 -13.42 -2.06 5.80
C GLY A 81 -14.14 -3.09 4.94
N THR A 82 -13.83 -4.37 5.19
CA THR A 82 -14.55 -5.49 4.56
C THR A 82 -15.31 -6.30 5.60
N GLN A 83 -16.52 -6.72 5.26
CA GLN A 83 -17.34 -7.58 6.12
C GLN A 83 -16.99 -9.04 5.91
N ILE A 84 -16.48 -9.68 6.95
CA ILE A 84 -16.04 -11.08 6.91
C ILE A 84 -16.90 -11.87 7.90
N GLU A 85 -17.41 -13.02 7.47
CA GLU A 85 -18.10 -13.97 8.33
C GLU A 85 -17.10 -14.60 9.30
N GLU A 86 -17.42 -14.64 10.60
CA GLU A 86 -16.56 -15.33 11.56
C GLU A 86 -16.55 -16.85 11.29
N GLU A 87 -15.54 -17.57 11.79
CA GLU A 87 -15.32 -18.99 11.49
C GLU A 87 -16.53 -19.90 11.78
N HIS A 88 -17.37 -19.52 12.75
CA HIS A 88 -18.58 -20.25 13.13
C HIS A 88 -19.86 -19.73 12.46
N GLY A 89 -19.76 -18.75 11.55
CA GLY A 89 -20.85 -18.28 10.69
C GLY A 89 -21.97 -17.49 11.38
N GLU A 90 -21.92 -17.31 12.70
CA GLU A 90 -23.02 -16.71 13.46
C GLU A 90 -23.07 -15.17 13.32
N HIS A 91 -21.92 -14.53 13.06
CA HIS A 91 -21.82 -13.07 12.96
C HIS A 91 -20.83 -12.61 11.87
N LYS A 92 -21.14 -11.48 11.24
CA LYS A 92 -20.20 -10.76 10.36
C LYS A 92 -19.47 -9.70 11.15
N LYS A 93 -18.15 -9.62 10.97
CA LYS A 93 -17.31 -8.58 11.55
C LYS A 93 -16.69 -7.74 10.45
N THR A 94 -16.71 -6.42 10.64
CA THR A 94 -16.02 -5.49 9.73
C THR A 94 -14.55 -5.39 10.11
N VAL A 95 -13.66 -5.77 9.21
CA VAL A 95 -12.21 -5.58 9.34
C VAL A 95 -11.80 -4.28 8.67
N LYS A 96 -11.23 -3.35 9.45
CA LYS A 96 -10.74 -2.05 8.95
C LYS A 96 -9.25 -2.14 8.62
N TYR A 97 -8.88 -1.89 7.36
CA TYR A 97 -7.48 -1.87 6.92
C TYR A 97 -6.73 -0.60 7.34
N ILE A 98 -7.44 0.52 7.50
CA ILE A 98 -6.90 1.81 7.89
C ILE A 98 -7.69 2.33 9.10
N ASN A 99 -6.97 2.78 10.14
CA ASN A 99 -7.56 3.48 11.26
C ASN A 99 -7.77 4.94 10.89
N TRP A 100 -8.94 5.26 10.33
CA TRP A 100 -9.33 6.64 10.02
C TRP A 100 -9.75 7.44 11.25
N ASP A 101 -10.14 6.77 12.32
CA ASP A 101 -10.59 7.41 13.56
C ASP A 101 -9.40 7.95 14.36
N LYS A 102 -8.26 7.25 14.29
CA LYS A 102 -6.96 7.64 14.87
C LYS A 102 -5.82 7.37 13.89
N PRO A 103 -5.57 8.28 12.95
CA PRO A 103 -4.58 8.10 11.89
C PRO A 103 -3.17 7.77 12.38
N GLU A 104 -2.79 8.28 13.56
CA GLU A 104 -1.50 8.06 14.22
C GLU A 104 -1.29 6.63 14.76
N GLU A 105 -2.36 5.83 14.87
CA GLU A 105 -2.26 4.41 15.28
C GLU A 105 -2.02 3.46 14.09
N ASN A 106 -1.88 4.00 12.87
CA ASN A 106 -1.44 3.25 11.70
C ASN A 106 0.08 3.13 11.67
N ASP A 107 0.59 2.08 11.05
CA ASP A 107 2.01 1.94 10.75
C ASP A 107 2.33 2.58 9.39
N PHE A 108 3.32 3.47 9.37
CA PHE A 108 3.75 4.18 8.16
C PHE A 108 5.11 3.67 7.70
N TYR A 109 5.22 3.31 6.42
CA TYR A 109 6.45 2.76 5.85
C TYR A 109 6.83 3.42 4.53
N ILE A 110 8.13 3.40 4.23
CA ILE A 110 8.69 3.88 2.97
C ILE A 110 9.73 2.90 2.42
N ALA A 111 9.67 2.61 1.12
CA ALA A 111 10.63 1.77 0.40
C ALA A 111 11.22 2.51 -0.80
N GLU A 112 12.46 2.21 -1.14
CA GLU A 112 13.15 2.76 -2.32
C GLU A 112 13.09 1.81 -3.51
N GLU A 113 12.93 2.40 -4.70
CA GLU A 113 13.13 1.78 -6.00
C GLU A 113 12.44 0.41 -6.22
N VAL A 114 11.16 0.33 -5.82
CA VAL A 114 10.31 -0.86 -5.89
C VAL A 114 9.99 -1.23 -7.34
N SER A 115 10.56 -2.33 -7.84
CA SER A 115 10.34 -2.80 -9.21
C SER A 115 9.02 -3.59 -9.34
N ILE A 116 8.08 -3.14 -10.16
CA ILE A 116 6.88 -3.92 -10.47
C ILE A 116 7.16 -4.75 -11.74
N GLU A 117 6.98 -6.07 -11.66
CA GLU A 117 7.04 -6.94 -12.83
C GLU A 117 5.77 -6.75 -13.68
N ASP A 118 5.82 -5.78 -14.59
CA ASP A 118 4.81 -5.57 -15.64
C ASP A 118 5.52 -5.49 -17.01
N GLU A 119 4.79 -5.62 -18.12
CA GLU A 119 5.34 -5.56 -19.49
C GLU A 119 6.15 -4.27 -19.74
N HIS A 120 5.88 -3.24 -18.96
CA HIS A 120 6.70 -2.04 -18.83
C HIS A 120 7.28 -1.99 -17.42
N LYS A 121 8.57 -2.33 -17.27
CA LYS A 121 9.29 -2.16 -15.99
C LYS A 121 9.19 -0.72 -15.51
N LYS A 122 8.30 -0.49 -14.55
CA LYS A 122 8.09 0.80 -13.90
C LYS A 122 8.67 0.72 -12.50
N ARG A 123 9.42 1.76 -12.15
CA ARG A 123 10.23 1.82 -10.94
C ARG A 123 10.08 3.19 -10.31
N PRO A 124 9.06 3.38 -9.46
CA PRO A 124 8.95 4.60 -8.67
C PRO A 124 10.18 4.78 -7.79
N ASP A 125 10.63 6.02 -7.61
CA ASP A 125 11.78 6.31 -6.76
C ASP A 125 11.49 5.95 -5.29
N LEU A 126 10.29 6.26 -4.80
CA LEU A 126 9.83 5.91 -3.44
C LEU A 126 8.38 5.43 -3.46
N VAL A 127 8.07 4.44 -2.62
CA VAL A 127 6.71 3.96 -2.37
C VAL A 127 6.36 4.10 -0.90
N LEU A 128 5.18 4.65 -0.62
CA LEU A 128 4.62 4.82 0.71
C LEU A 128 3.60 3.72 0.99
N TYR A 129 3.75 3.06 2.14
CA TYR A 129 2.81 2.07 2.64
C TYR A 129 2.17 2.53 3.94
N ILE A 130 0.89 2.24 4.11
CA ILE A 130 0.18 2.36 5.39
C ILE A 130 -0.33 0.97 5.78
N ASN A 131 0.04 0.51 6.97
CA ASN A 131 -0.28 -0.83 7.47
C ASN A 131 0.12 -1.96 6.49
N GLY A 132 1.16 -1.75 5.69
CA GLY A 132 1.58 -2.71 4.66
C GLY A 132 0.87 -2.60 3.31
N ILE A 133 -0.02 -1.63 3.10
CA ILE A 133 -0.70 -1.40 1.81
C ILE A 133 -0.06 -0.21 1.11
N ALA A 134 0.38 -0.38 -0.14
CA ALA A 134 0.92 0.69 -0.96
C ALA A 134 -0.18 1.69 -1.33
N LEU A 135 -0.02 2.96 -0.95
CA LEU A 135 -1.03 4.01 -1.18
C LEU A 135 -0.50 5.23 -1.92
N GLY A 136 0.82 5.36 -2.05
CA GLY A 136 1.42 6.50 -2.73
C GLY A 136 2.76 6.16 -3.33
N VAL A 137 3.05 6.77 -4.48
CA VAL A 137 4.36 6.75 -5.10
C VAL A 137 4.87 8.19 -5.18
N ILE A 138 6.16 8.39 -4.89
CA ILE A 138 6.82 9.67 -5.07
C ILE A 138 7.84 9.52 -6.19
N GLU A 139 7.62 10.28 -7.25
CA GLU A 139 8.53 10.37 -8.39
C GLU A 139 9.37 11.64 -8.29
N LEU A 140 10.68 11.50 -8.27
CA LEU A 140 11.64 12.57 -8.14
C LEU A 140 12.27 12.88 -9.51
N LYS A 141 12.01 14.08 -10.02
CA LYS A 141 12.69 14.58 -11.22
C LYS A 141 13.80 15.57 -10.87
N ARG A 142 14.86 15.60 -11.71
CA ARG A 142 15.88 16.65 -11.64
C ARG A 142 15.21 18.01 -11.90
N SER A 143 15.64 19.05 -11.17
CA SER A 143 15.08 20.40 -11.20
C SER A 143 15.14 21.12 -12.56
N THR A 144 15.85 20.56 -13.55
CA THR A 144 15.96 21.09 -14.91
C THR A 144 14.83 20.63 -15.84
N VAL A 145 13.92 19.77 -15.38
CA VAL A 145 12.77 19.28 -16.15
C VAL A 145 11.52 20.05 -15.72
N SER A 146 10.79 20.64 -16.68
CA SER A 146 9.57 21.39 -16.35
C SER A 146 8.51 20.48 -15.72
N VAL A 147 7.80 20.99 -14.72
CA VAL A 147 6.72 20.30 -13.99
C VAL A 147 5.69 19.69 -14.95
N ASN A 148 5.35 20.43 -16.03
CA ASN A 148 4.42 19.96 -17.06
C ASN A 148 4.90 18.71 -17.82
N LYS A 149 6.21 18.56 -18.03
CA LYS A 149 6.78 17.35 -18.65
C LYS A 149 6.81 16.18 -17.67
N GLY A 150 7.02 16.46 -16.37
CA GLY A 150 6.94 15.47 -15.29
C GLY A 150 5.53 14.89 -15.13
N ILE A 151 4.49 15.73 -15.10
CA ILE A 151 3.08 15.28 -14.97
C ILE A 151 2.69 14.36 -16.14
N ARG A 152 3.03 14.72 -17.39
CA ARG A 152 2.70 13.90 -18.56
C ARG A 152 3.40 12.53 -18.57
N GLN A 153 4.62 12.45 -18.05
CA GLN A 153 5.33 11.17 -17.90
C GLN A 153 4.76 10.31 -16.77
N ASN A 154 4.29 10.93 -15.67
CA ASN A 154 3.68 10.22 -14.56
C ASN A 154 2.31 9.62 -14.93
N ILE A 155 1.50 10.33 -15.74
CA ILE A 155 0.20 9.82 -16.23
C ILE A 155 0.35 8.67 -17.24
N ALA A 156 1.50 8.59 -17.93
CA ALA A 156 1.83 7.47 -18.83
C ALA A 156 2.44 6.27 -18.09
N ASN A 157 2.85 6.47 -16.82
CA ASN A 157 3.26 5.41 -15.90
C ASN A 157 2.05 4.84 -15.15
#